data_AF-A0AAE4P5J6-F1
#
_entry.id   AF-A0AAE4P5J6-F1
#
_cell.length_a   1.000
_cell.length_b   1.000
_cell.length_c   1.000
_cell.angle_alpha   90.00
_cell.angle_beta   90.00
_cell.angle_gamma   90.00
#
_symmetry.space_group_name_H-M   'P 1'
#
loop_
_entity.id
_entity.type
_entity.pdbx_description
1 polymer ?
#
loop_
_entity_poly.entity_id
_entity_poly.type
_entity_poly.pdbx_seq_one_letter_code
_entity_poly.pdbx_strand_id
1 'polypeptide(L)' 'MNVKPTVVRLTQEALDRIERIAGPNQRAAFIREAVDNELDRREGQSQNSVQNGGDDGEKQ' A
#
# COMPACT_ATOMS: atom_id res chain seq x y z
N MET A 1 -5.48 19.07 -3.15
CA MET A 1 -4.76 17.78 -3.04
C MET A 1 -3.49 17.88 -3.87
N ASN A 2 -2.33 17.56 -3.31
CA ASN A 2 -1.05 17.63 -4.01
C ASN A 2 -0.71 16.25 -4.63
N VAL A 3 -1.48 15.84 -5.65
CA VAL A 3 -1.33 14.54 -6.31
C VAL A 3 -0.85 14.71 -7.75
N LYS A 4 -0.07 13.75 -8.26
CA LYS A 4 0.36 13.70 -9.67
C LYS A 4 -0.42 12.61 -10.41
N PRO A 5 -0.91 12.86 -11.63
CA PRO A 5 -1.62 11.83 -12.41
C PRO A 5 -0.67 10.71 -12.81
N THR A 6 -1.15 9.48 -12.74
CA THR A 6 -0.43 8.28 -13.18
C THR A 6 -1.42 7.38 -13.93
N VAL A 7 -1.02 6.89 -15.11
CA VAL A 7 -1.82 5.98 -15.92
C VAL A 7 -1.40 4.55 -15.61
N VAL A 8 -2.36 3.72 -15.20
CA VAL A 8 -2.17 2.28 -14.99
C VAL A 8 -3.15 1.49 -15.84
N ARG A 9 -2.79 0.26 -16.21
CA ARG A 9 -3.68 -0.67 -16.90
C ARG A 9 -4.23 -1.67 -15.91
N LEU A 10 -5.54 -1.82 -15.90
CA LEU A 10 -6.27 -2.82 -15.12
C LEU A 10 -7.19 -3.58 -16.07
N THR A 11 -7.55 -4.82 -15.71
CA THR A 11 -8.56 -5.57 -16.46
C THR A 11 -9.93 -4.89 -16.32
N GLN A 12 -10.80 -5.06 -17.32
CA GLN A 12 -12.17 -4.55 -17.23
C GLN A 12 -12.89 -5.14 -16.00
N GLU A 13 -12.69 -6.43 -15.72
CA GLU A 13 -13.25 -7.09 -14.55
C GLU A 13 -12.86 -6.40 -13.24
N ALA A 14 -11.59 -5.99 -13.08
CA ALA A 14 -11.14 -5.28 -11.89
C ALA A 14 -11.82 -3.90 -11.79
N LEU A 15 -11.94 -3.16 -12.89
CA LEU A 15 -12.62 -1.87 -12.92
C LEU A 15 -14.10 -1.99 -12.52
N ASP A 16 -14.78 -3.03 -13.00
CA ASP A 16 -16.19 -3.30 -12.69
C ASP A 16 -16.37 -3.71 -11.21
N ARG A 17 -15.43 -4.50 -10.68
CA ARG A 17 -15.42 -4.88 -9.26
C ARG A 17 -15.22 -3.69 -8.35
N ILE A 18 -14.32 -2.77 -8.71
CA ILE A 18 -14.11 -1.53 -7.95
C ILE A 18 -15.38 -0.70 -7.94
N GLU A 19 -16.00 -0.47 -9.11
CA GLU A 19 -17.21 0.35 -9.20
C GLU A 19 -18.41 -0.25 -8.47
N ARG A 20 -18.53 -1.58 -8.43
CA ARG A 20 -19.58 -2.27 -7.66
C ARG A 20 -19.45 -2.03 -6.14
N ILE A 21 -18.23 -1.95 -5.62
CA ILE A 21 -17.97 -1.84 -4.18
C ILE A 21 -17.90 -0.38 -3.75
N ALA A 22 -17.19 0.46 -4.50
CA ALA A 22 -16.95 1.86 -4.16
C ALA A 22 -18.03 2.81 -4.69
N GLY A 23 -18.79 2.39 -5.72
CA GLY A 23 -19.75 3.21 -6.43
C GLY A 23 -19.19 3.91 -7.67
N PRO A 24 -20.07 4.54 -8.47
CA PRO A 24 -19.69 5.22 -9.71
C PRO A 24 -18.74 6.40 -9.43
N ASN A 25 -17.79 6.63 -10.33
CA ASN A 25 -16.76 7.69 -10.25
C ASN A 25 -15.79 7.58 -9.05
N GLN A 26 -15.84 6.51 -8.26
CA GLN A 26 -14.99 6.36 -7.05
C GLN A 26 -13.70 5.55 -7.27
N ARG A 27 -13.41 5.14 -8.51
CA ARG A 27 -12.25 4.30 -8.83
C ARG A 27 -10.93 4.90 -8.36
N ALA A 28 -10.73 6.21 -8.56
CA ALA A 28 -9.50 6.88 -8.18
C ALA A 28 -9.32 6.97 -6.66
N ALA A 29 -10.40 7.17 -5.91
CA ALA A 29 -10.36 7.16 -4.44
C ALA A 29 -10.02 5.77 -3.91
N PHE A 30 -10.72 4.75 -4.41
CA PHE A 30 -10.47 3.35 -4.08
C PHE A 30 -9.01 2.93 -4.34
N ILE A 31 -8.48 3.26 -5.52
CA ILE A 31 -7.10 2.89 -5.89
C ILE A 31 -6.08 3.60 -4.98
N ARG A 32 -6.29 4.88 -4.65
CA ARG A 32 -5.38 5.60 -3.74
C ARG A 32 -5.37 4.98 -2.35
N GLU A 33 -6.55 4.74 -1.77
CA GLU A 33 -6.66 4.12 -0.45
C GLU A 33 -6.01 2.73 -0.42
N ALA A 34 -6.24 1.91 -1.46
CA ALA A 34 -5.62 0.60 -1.55
C ALA A 34 -4.08 0.67 -1.65
N VAL A 35 -3.55 1.67 -2.35
CA VAL A 35 -2.10 1.90 -2.46
C VAL A 35 -1.52 2.38 -1.12
N ASP A 36 -2.16 3.36 -0.48
CA ASP A 36 -1.70 3.92 0.81
C ASP A 36 -1.69 2.82 1.89
N ASN A 37 -2.76 2.02 1.98
CA ASN A 37 -2.84 0.89 2.92
C ASN A 37 -1.73 -0.16 2.69
N GLU A 38 -1.38 -0.43 1.42
CA GLU A 38 -0.33 -1.40 1.09
C GLU A 38 1.07 -0.84 1.36
N LEU A 39 1.29 0.47 1.17
CA LEU A 39 2.53 1.15 1.55
C LEU A 39 2.73 1.06 3.07
N ASP A 40 1.73 1.49 3.85
CA ASP A 40 1.77 1.43 5.32
C ASP A 40 2.07 0.02 5.82
N ARG A 41 1.44 -1.00 5.22
CA ARG A 41 1.66 -2.41 5.58
C ARG A 41 3.12 -2.84 5.33
N ARG A 42 3.70 -2.47 4.20
CA ARG A 42 5.08 -2.88 3.84
C ARG A 42 6.13 -2.08 4.61
N GLU A 43 5.89 -0.81 4.82
CA GLU A 43 6.79 0.07 5.56
C GLU A 43 6.78 -0.28 7.04
N GLY A 44 5.60 -0.56 7.62
CA GLY A 44 5.45 -1.05 8.99
C GLY A 44 6.10 -2.42 9.23
N GLN A 45 6.02 -3.33 8.25
CA GLN A 45 6.76 -4.61 8.32
C GLN A 45 8.27 -4.45 8.22
N SER A 46 8.74 -3.43 7.50
CA SER A 46 10.17 -3.16 7.28
C SER A 46 10.83 -2.48 8.49
N GLN A 47 10.08 -1.75 9.32
CA GLN A 47 10.63 -1.15 10.54
C GLN A 47 10.76 -2.13 11.71
N ASN A 48 10.01 -3.22 11.72
CA ASN A 48 10.03 -4.20 12.81
C ASN A 48 11.14 -5.25 12.70
N SER A 49 11.86 -5.32 11.57
CA SER A 49 12.90 -6.34 11.33
C SER A 49 14.32 -5.90 11.73
N VAL A 50 14.51 -4.66 12.21
CA VAL A 50 15.85 -4.10 12.50
C VAL A 50 16.24 -4.13 14.00
N GLN A 51 15.38 -4.57 14.91
CA GLN A 51 15.65 -4.50 16.38
C GLN A 51 16.09 -5.81 17.07
N ASN A 52 16.29 -6.92 16.35
CA ASN A 52 16.63 -8.22 16.97
C ASN A 52 18.00 -8.80 16.58
N GLY A 53 18.99 -7.96 16.23
CA GLY A 53 20.30 -8.42 15.76
C GLY A 53 21.49 -7.71 16.39
N GLY A 54 21.46 -7.46 17.70
CA GLY A 54 22.56 -6.80 18.40
C GLY A 54 22.66 -7.22 19.87
N ASP A 55 22.83 -8.51 20.12
CA ASP A 55 23.41 -9.00 21.37
C ASP A 55 24.77 -9.63 21.03
N ASP A 56 25.72 -8.78 20.64
CA ASP A 56 27.14 -9.12 20.64
C ASP A 56 27.60 -9.17 22.10
N GLY A 57 27.32 -10.30 22.76
CA GLY A 57 27.84 -10.65 24.07
C GLY A 57 29.32 -11.01 24.01
N GLU A 58 30.18 -10.05 23.68
CA GLU A 58 31.62 -10.12 23.95
C GLU A 58 31.92 -9.33 25.22
N LYS A 59 32.19 -10.03 26.34
CA LYS A 59 33.08 -9.57 27.42
C LYS A 59 33.40 -10.69 28.43
N GLN A 60 34.66 -11.12 28.33
CA GLN A 60 35.58 -11.62 29.36
C GLN A 60 35.39 -13.02 29.92
#